data_AF-A0AAV5G3W2-F1
#
_entry.id   AF-A0AAV5G3W2-F1
#
_cell.length_a   1.000
_cell.length_b   1.000
_cell.length_c   1.000
_cell.angle_alpha   90.00
_cell.angle_beta   90.00
_cell.angle_gamma   90.00
#
_symmetry.space_group_name_H-M   'P 1'
#
loop_
_entity.id
_entity.type
_entity.pdbx_description
1 polymer ?
#
loop_
_entity_poly.entity_id
_entity_poly.type
_entity_poly.pdbx_seq_one_letter_code
_entity_poly.pdbx_strand_id
1 'polypeptide(L)'
;MGRKGGQKAAQRWKTDGDGEYAQTARQNLQSANSRRAAKGRVSKRDIANYFESTFIDTGTWPSSAEAMKEFNVSRPTVSRALKEAGITLPRGRRASQK
;
A
#
# COMPACT_ATOMS: atom_id res chain seq x y z
N MET A 1 24.41 -1.39 16.04
CA MET A 1 25.23 -1.12 14.83
C MET A 1 25.90 0.24 14.98
N GLY A 2 27.18 0.29 15.34
CA GLY A 2 27.86 1.53 15.74
C GLY A 2 28.21 2.48 14.59
N ARG A 3 28.47 3.75 14.92
CA ARG A 3 28.91 4.86 14.04
C ARG A 3 29.94 4.47 12.97
N LYS A 4 30.87 3.56 13.31
CA LYS A 4 31.93 3.08 12.40
C LYS A 4 31.40 2.22 11.24
N GLY A 5 30.31 1.47 11.44
CA GLY A 5 29.70 0.64 10.39
C GLY A 5 29.00 1.48 9.31
N GLY A 6 28.28 2.52 9.73
CA GLY A 6 27.62 3.45 8.82
C GLY A 6 28.60 4.28 7.98
N GLN A 7 29.71 4.72 8.57
CA GLN A 7 30.77 5.45 7.85
C GLN A 7 31.45 4.56 6.80
N LYS A 8 31.79 3.30 7.15
CA LYS A 8 32.41 2.35 6.20
C LYS A 8 31.46 1.98 5.07
N ALA A 9 30.16 1.83 5.36
CA ALA A 9 29.14 1.62 4.34
C ALA A 9 29.02 2.85 3.40
N ALA A 10 28.90 4.06 3.95
CA ALA A 10 28.82 5.30 3.17
C ALA A 10 30.06 5.54 2.31
N GLN A 11 31.25 5.20 2.80
CA GLN A 11 32.49 5.31 2.04
C GLN A 11 32.53 4.31 0.87
N ARG A 12 32.04 3.06 1.07
CA ARG A 12 31.92 2.08 -0.03
C ARG A 12 31.02 2.55 -1.18
N TRP A 13 29.90 3.19 -0.87
CA TRP A 13 29.02 3.78 -1.90
C TRP A 13 29.69 4.91 -2.70
N LYS A 14 30.63 5.65 -2.08
CA LYS A 14 31.36 6.75 -2.73
C LYS A 14 32.55 6.28 -3.55
N THR A 15 33.22 5.21 -3.12
CA THR A 15 34.49 4.76 -3.71
C THR A 15 34.27 3.72 -4.81
N ASP A 16 33.18 2.94 -4.77
CA ASP A 16 32.89 1.95 -5.81
C ASP A 16 31.39 1.67 -5.92
N GLY A 17 30.70 2.53 -6.68
CA GLY A 17 29.25 2.43 -6.93
C GLY A 17 28.87 1.24 -7.81
N ASP A 18 29.82 0.67 -8.55
CA ASP A 18 29.62 -0.44 -9.49
C ASP A 18 30.30 -1.72 -9.03
N GLY A 19 30.99 -1.71 -7.89
CA GLY A 19 31.51 -2.91 -7.25
C GLY A 19 30.42 -3.91 -6.85
N GLU A 20 30.79 -5.19 -6.76
CA GLU A 20 29.89 -6.32 -6.53
C GLU A 20 28.99 -6.12 -5.29
N TYR A 21 29.50 -5.51 -4.23
CA TYR A 21 28.73 -5.18 -3.03
C TYR A 21 27.61 -4.15 -3.31
N ALA A 22 27.90 -3.10 -4.06
CA ALA A 22 26.94 -2.05 -4.39
C ALA A 22 25.88 -2.57 -5.37
N GLN A 23 26.27 -3.37 -6.35
CA GLN A 23 25.34 -4.02 -7.27
C GLN A 23 24.40 -5.01 -6.55
N THR A 24 24.94 -5.88 -5.69
CA THR A 24 24.15 -6.83 -4.90
C THR A 24 23.18 -6.09 -3.96
N ALA A 25 23.63 -5.01 -3.33
CA ALA A 25 22.77 -4.17 -2.49
C ALA A 25 21.63 -3.52 -3.30
N ARG A 26 21.93 -2.98 -4.50
CA ARG A 26 20.92 -2.40 -5.41
C ARG A 26 19.90 -3.45 -5.86
N GLN A 27 20.35 -4.65 -6.24
CA GLN A 27 19.47 -5.75 -6.65
C GLN A 27 18.53 -6.18 -5.51
N ASN A 28 19.05 -6.32 -4.30
CA ASN A 28 18.24 -6.62 -3.12
C ASN A 28 17.18 -5.54 -2.86
N LEU A 29 17.56 -4.27 -2.99
CA LEU A 29 16.66 -3.13 -2.85
C LEU A 29 15.58 -3.12 -3.94
N GLN A 30 15.96 -3.40 -5.19
CA GLN A 30 15.03 -3.49 -6.32
C GLN A 30 14.02 -4.63 -6.13
N SER A 31 14.48 -5.80 -5.69
CA SER A 31 13.60 -6.94 -5.36
C SER A 31 12.65 -6.62 -4.19
N ALA A 32 13.14 -5.93 -3.16
CA ALA A 32 12.28 -5.47 -2.07
C ALA A 32 11.24 -4.43 -2.55
N ASN A 33 11.65 -3.50 -3.43
CA ASN A 33 10.76 -2.50 -4.00
C ASN A 33 9.68 -3.13 -4.89
N SER A 34 10.03 -4.11 -5.72
CA SER A 34 9.07 -4.81 -6.57
C SER A 34 8.03 -5.59 -5.75
N ARG A 35 8.46 -6.26 -4.68
CA ARG A 35 7.56 -6.92 -3.71
C ARG A 35 6.66 -5.93 -3.01
N ARG A 36 7.18 -4.78 -2.55
CA ARG A 36 6.36 -3.72 -1.93
C ARG A 36 5.34 -3.14 -2.91
N ALA A 37 5.72 -2.92 -4.17
CA ALA A 37 4.80 -2.46 -5.20
C ALA A 37 3.68 -3.48 -5.46
N ALA A 38 4.02 -4.77 -5.55
CA ALA A 38 3.04 -5.84 -5.69
C ALA A 38 2.08 -5.90 -4.50
N LYS A 39 2.61 -5.83 -3.26
CA LYS A 39 1.79 -5.80 -2.04
C LYS A 39 0.82 -4.61 -2.02
N GLY A 40 1.27 -3.44 -2.46
CA GLY A 40 0.43 -2.25 -2.59
C GLY A 40 -0.72 -2.45 -3.59
N ARG A 41 -0.47 -3.12 -4.73
CA ARG A 41 -1.52 -3.46 -5.71
C ARG A 41 -2.53 -4.45 -5.15
N VAL A 42 -2.06 -5.49 -4.46
CA VAL A 42 -2.93 -6.51 -3.85
C VAL A 42 -3.84 -5.87 -2.80
N SER A 43 -3.27 -5.09 -1.86
CA SER A 43 -4.05 -4.41 -0.83
C SER A 43 -5.16 -3.51 -1.38
N LYS A 44 -4.92 -2.81 -2.49
CA LYS A 44 -5.96 -2.00 -3.13
C LYS A 44 -7.08 -2.86 -3.73
N ARG A 45 -6.73 -4.00 -4.33
CA ARG A 45 -7.70 -4.96 -4.87
C ARG A 45 -8.52 -5.59 -3.75
N ASP A 46 -7.90 -5.96 -2.64
CA ASP A 46 -8.61 -6.53 -1.49
C ASP A 46 -9.63 -5.53 -0.93
N ILE A 47 -9.26 -4.25 -0.85
CA ILE A 47 -10.20 -3.18 -0.48
C ILE A 47 -11.35 -3.11 -1.50
N ALA A 48 -11.06 -3.06 -2.80
CA ALA A 48 -12.11 -2.98 -3.82
C ALA A 48 -13.06 -4.19 -3.76
N ASN A 49 -12.51 -5.40 -3.64
CA ASN A 49 -13.27 -6.65 -3.49
C ASN A 49 -14.18 -6.61 -2.27
N TYR A 50 -13.73 -6.05 -1.14
CA TYR A 50 -14.57 -5.90 0.04
C TYR A 50 -15.79 -5.00 -0.19
N PHE A 51 -15.63 -3.90 -0.94
CA PHE A 51 -16.75 -3.03 -1.28
C PHE A 51 -17.75 -3.75 -2.19
N GLU A 52 -17.26 -4.45 -3.21
CA GLU A 52 -18.09 -5.21 -4.14
C GLU A 52 -18.80 -6.39 -3.45
N SER A 53 -18.08 -7.16 -2.63
CA SER A 53 -18.67 -8.30 -1.90
C SER A 53 -19.76 -7.82 -0.94
N THR A 54 -19.49 -6.76 -0.17
CA THR A 54 -20.49 -6.20 0.75
C THR A 54 -21.70 -5.66 0.01
N PHE A 55 -21.50 -5.06 -1.18
CA PHE A 55 -22.60 -4.62 -2.03
C PHE A 55 -23.42 -5.79 -2.58
N ILE A 56 -22.76 -6.88 -3.00
CA ILE A 56 -23.43 -8.12 -3.44
C ILE A 56 -24.26 -8.71 -2.29
N ASP A 57 -23.71 -8.78 -1.09
CA ASP A 57 -24.34 -9.45 0.05
C ASP A 57 -25.49 -8.64 0.67
N THR A 58 -25.32 -7.31 0.77
CA THR A 58 -26.26 -6.43 1.51
C THR A 58 -27.09 -5.52 0.62
N GLY A 59 -26.74 -5.39 -0.65
CA GLY A 59 -27.31 -4.39 -1.57
C GLY A 59 -26.87 -2.95 -1.27
N THR A 60 -25.99 -2.72 -0.29
CA THR A 60 -25.52 -1.38 0.09
C THR A 60 -24.00 -1.28 0.13
N TRP A 61 -23.48 -0.13 -0.28
CA TRP A 61 -22.03 0.11 -0.26
C TRP A 61 -21.53 0.37 1.17
N PRO A 62 -20.47 -0.30 1.65
CA PRO A 62 -19.91 -0.02 2.96
C PRO A 62 -19.35 1.42 3.03
N SER A 63 -19.20 1.94 4.25
CA SER A 63 -18.61 3.27 4.42
C SER A 63 -17.09 3.21 4.31
N SER A 64 -16.47 4.33 3.90
CA SER A 64 -15.00 4.41 3.92
C SER A 64 -14.45 4.23 5.34
N ALA A 65 -15.21 4.58 6.38
CA ALA A 65 -14.79 4.40 7.77
C ALA A 65 -14.80 2.93 8.21
N GLU A 66 -15.78 2.14 7.75
CA GLU A 66 -15.81 0.67 7.94
C GLU A 66 -14.57 0.04 7.29
N ALA A 67 -14.31 0.33 6.01
CA ALA A 67 -13.15 -0.20 5.31
C ALA A 67 -11.82 0.22 5.96
N MET A 68 -11.72 1.45 6.49
CA MET A 68 -10.54 1.89 7.22
C MET A 68 -10.28 1.04 8.47
N LYS A 69 -11.33 0.69 9.22
CA LYS A 69 -11.23 -0.15 10.42
C LYS A 69 -10.86 -1.59 10.04
N GLU A 70 -11.52 -2.14 9.03
CA GLU A 70 -11.31 -3.52 8.57
C GLU A 70 -9.87 -3.76 8.11
N PHE A 71 -9.34 -2.87 7.26
CA PHE A 71 -8.00 -3.02 6.69
C PHE A 71 -6.91 -2.30 7.46
N ASN A 72 -7.25 -1.60 8.55
CA ASN A 72 -6.35 -0.73 9.31
C ASN A 72 -5.55 0.25 8.42
N VAL A 73 -6.26 0.90 7.49
CA VAL A 73 -5.67 1.83 6.52
C VAL A 73 -6.25 3.23 6.66
N SER A 74 -5.51 4.22 6.15
CA SER A 74 -5.97 5.60 6.11
C SER A 74 -7.03 5.83 5.02
N ARG A 75 -7.87 6.85 5.22
CA ARG A 75 -8.91 7.25 4.25
C ARG A 75 -8.37 7.49 2.82
N PRO A 76 -7.20 8.13 2.63
CA PRO A 76 -6.63 8.30 1.29
C PRO A 76 -6.30 6.97 0.60
N THR A 77 -5.89 5.95 1.35
CA THR A 77 -5.61 4.62 0.79
C THR A 77 -6.89 3.98 0.25
N VAL A 78 -7.97 4.03 1.02
CA VAL A 78 -9.30 3.57 0.58
C VAL A 78 -9.76 4.35 -0.65
N SER A 79 -9.67 5.68 -0.63
CA SER A 79 -10.06 6.52 -1.76
C SER A 79 -9.27 6.21 -3.04
N ARG A 80 -7.97 5.95 -2.93
CA ARG A 80 -7.13 5.54 -4.07
C ARG A 80 -7.55 4.18 -4.61
N ALA A 81 -7.83 3.21 -3.72
CA ALA A 81 -8.30 1.89 -4.12
C ALA A 81 -9.63 1.97 -4.88
N LEU A 82 -10.61 2.73 -4.34
CA LEU A 82 -11.90 2.95 -4.99
C LEU A 82 -11.77 3.65 -6.35
N LYS A 83 -10.92 4.67 -6.44
CA LYS A 83 -10.66 5.38 -7.70
C LYS A 83 -10.06 4.45 -8.76
N GLU A 84 -9.14 3.58 -8.36
CA GLU A 84 -8.48 2.62 -9.27
C GLU A 84 -9.44 1.51 -9.73
N ALA A 85 -10.37 1.10 -8.87
CA ALA A 85 -11.42 0.14 -9.19
C ALA A 85 -12.62 0.76 -9.95
N GLY A 86 -12.68 2.09 -10.11
CA GLY A 86 -13.81 2.77 -10.76
C GLY A 86 -15.10 2.80 -9.92
N ILE A 87 -15.03 2.49 -8.62
CA ILE A 87 -16.19 2.44 -7.74
C ILE A 87 -16.51 3.86 -7.24
N THR A 88 -17.70 4.36 -7.58
CA THR A 88 -18.21 5.64 -7.06
C THR A 88 -19.22 5.40 -5.96
N LEU A 89 -18.87 5.76 -4.73
CA LEU A 89 -19.78 5.68 -3.60
C LEU A 89 -20.88 6.76 -3.70
N PRO A 90 -22.13 6.45 -3.31
CA PRO A 90 -23.19 7.45 -3.20
C PRO A 90 -22.75 8.55 -2.24
N ARG A 91 -22.90 9.81 -2.67
CA ARG A 91 -22.57 10.97 -1.86
C ARG A 91 -23.70 11.27 -0.87
N GLY A 92 -23.33 11.78 0.30
CA GLY A 92 -24.26 12.19 1.34
C GLY A 92 -24.07 11.41 2.63
N ARG A 93 -24.76 11.85 3.69
CA ARG A 93 -24.83 11.10 4.95
C ARG A 93 -25.71 9.89 4.70
N ARG A 94 -25.26 8.67 5.05
CA ARG A 94 -26.19 7.54 5.11
C ARG A 94 -27.34 7.93 6.05
N ALA A 95 -28.58 7.71 5.61
CA ALA A 95 -29.71 7.81 6.51
C ALA A 95 -29.42 6.86 7.69
N SER A 96 -29.53 7.37 8.92
CA SER A 96 -29.37 6.55 10.12
C SER A 96 -30.32 5.36 9.98
N GLN A 97 -29.78 4.15 9.82
CA GLN A 97 -30.60 2.96 10.06
C GLN A 97 -30.98 3.03 11.55
N LYS A 98 -32.28 3.22 11.80
CA LYS A 98 -32.89 3.11 13.12
C LYS A 98 -33.03 1.65 13.48
#